data_AF-A0A1I5F4X7-F1
#
_entry.id   AF-A0A1I5F4X7-F1
#
_cell.length_a   1.000
_cell.length_b   1.000
_cell.length_c   1.000
_cell.angle_alpha   90.00
_cell.angle_beta   90.00
_cell.angle_gamma   90.00
#
_symmetry.space_group_name_H-M   'P 1'
#
loop_
_entity.id
_entity.type
_entity.pdbx_description
1 polymer ?
#
loop_
_entity_poly.entity_id
_entity_poly.type
_entity_poly.pdbx_seq_one_letter_code
_entity_poly.pdbx_strand_id
1 'polypeptide(L)'
;MSETVDTIDADQEETSAPAEPKAGGDDALVQEGDIAGDYLERLLDLLDYDGDIDLDVEAGRAIVSIDGGDDLEKLVGPRGTVLEALQELTRLAVQQETGSRSRLMLDIAGWRADRREELRELGRSTAESVLSSGERVRLQPMSPFERKVVHDAVATVKGVTSESEGEDPKRRVVIFPED
;
A
#
# COMPACT_ATOMS: atom_id res chain seq x y z
N MET A 1 -53.01 2.84 -27.72
CA MET A 1 -52.34 3.70 -28.70
C MET A 1 -51.12 4.32 -28.02
N SER A 2 -49.95 4.12 -28.64
CA SER A 2 -48.61 4.70 -28.39
C SER A 2 -47.97 4.52 -27.00
N GLU A 3 -46.82 3.86 -26.87
CA GLU A 3 -45.44 4.28 -27.30
C GLU A 3 -45.03 5.54 -26.52
N THR A 4 -43.90 5.66 -25.80
CA THR A 4 -42.49 5.19 -25.90
C THR A 4 -41.79 5.63 -24.58
N VAL A 5 -40.96 4.83 -23.89
CA VAL A 5 -39.49 4.61 -24.03
C VAL A 5 -38.59 5.75 -23.50
N ASP A 6 -37.62 5.35 -22.66
CA ASP A 6 -36.33 5.97 -22.24
C ASP A 6 -36.35 7.35 -21.53
N THR A 7 -35.52 7.66 -20.52
CA THR A 7 -34.05 7.55 -20.53
C THR A 7 -33.49 7.86 -19.12
N ILE A 8 -32.72 6.92 -18.57
CA ILE A 8 -31.40 7.04 -17.89
C ILE A 8 -31.21 8.12 -16.81
N ASP A 9 -31.06 7.64 -15.57
CA ASP A 9 -30.42 8.29 -14.43
C ASP A 9 -28.92 8.47 -14.73
N ALA A 10 -28.46 9.73 -14.81
CA ALA A 10 -27.06 10.06 -15.02
C ALA A 10 -26.46 10.51 -13.69
N ASP A 11 -25.75 9.57 -13.07
CA ASP A 11 -24.73 9.79 -12.03
C ASP A 11 -23.86 11.00 -12.41
N GLN A 12 -23.94 12.06 -11.60
CA GLN A 12 -22.89 13.07 -11.58
C GLN A 12 -21.84 12.62 -10.55
N GLU A 13 -20.83 11.90 -11.04
CA GLU A 13 -19.54 11.79 -10.37
C GLU A 13 -18.92 13.19 -10.29
N GLU A 14 -19.12 13.86 -9.15
CA GLU A 14 -18.29 15.00 -8.76
C GLU A 14 -16.85 14.51 -8.54
N THR A 15 -16.05 14.71 -9.57
CA THR A 15 -14.60 14.57 -9.55
C THR A 15 -14.02 15.59 -8.56
N SER A 16 -13.70 15.14 -7.35
CA SER A 16 -12.93 15.95 -6.39
C SER A 16 -11.49 16.06 -6.87
N ALA A 17 -11.14 17.18 -7.47
CA ALA A 17 -9.74 17.58 -7.67
C ALA A 17 -9.00 17.64 -6.31
N PRO A 18 -7.71 17.30 -6.25
CA PRO A 18 -6.97 17.30 -5.00
C PRO A 18 -6.83 18.74 -4.49
N ALA A 19 -7.38 19.02 -3.30
CA ALA A 19 -7.23 20.30 -2.64
C ALA A 19 -5.76 20.49 -2.20
N GLU A 20 -5.17 21.62 -2.56
CA GLU A 20 -3.87 22.06 -2.05
C GLU A 20 -3.91 22.17 -0.51
N PRO A 21 -2.81 21.81 0.19
CA PRO A 21 -2.80 21.83 1.65
C PRO A 21 -2.90 23.28 2.13
N LYS A 22 -3.90 23.56 2.97
CA LYS A 22 -3.95 24.82 3.72
C LYS A 22 -2.88 24.78 4.80
N ALA A 23 -2.24 25.91 5.08
CA ALA A 23 -1.17 26.08 6.06
C ALA A 23 -1.48 25.65 7.53
N GLY A 24 -2.70 25.18 7.83
CA GLY A 24 -3.02 24.52 9.10
C GLY A 24 -3.08 22.98 9.03
N GLY A 25 -2.88 22.41 7.83
CA GLY A 25 -2.82 20.97 7.61
C GLY A 25 -1.47 20.40 8.02
N ASP A 26 -0.38 21.12 7.76
CA ASP A 26 0.96 20.63 8.08
C ASP A 26 1.18 20.51 9.59
N ASP A 27 0.73 21.48 10.38
CA ASP A 27 0.77 21.40 11.86
C ASP A 27 -0.03 20.21 12.40
N ALA A 28 -1.18 19.92 11.79
CA ALA A 28 -1.98 18.76 12.17
C ALA A 28 -1.28 17.44 11.82
N LEU A 29 -0.60 17.37 10.66
CA LEU A 29 0.16 16.19 10.25
C LEU A 29 1.40 15.97 11.13
N VAL A 30 2.07 17.04 11.56
CA VAL A 30 3.16 16.97 12.55
C VAL A 30 2.61 16.42 13.87
N GLN A 31 1.48 16.94 14.36
CA GLN A 31 0.84 16.43 15.56
C GLN A 31 0.43 14.95 15.44
N GLU A 32 -0.08 14.52 14.29
CA GLU A 32 -0.37 13.11 14.02
C GLU A 32 0.91 12.25 14.10
N GLY A 33 2.01 12.73 13.54
CA GLY A 33 3.33 12.09 13.61
C GLY A 33 3.82 11.94 15.04
N ASP A 34 3.75 13.00 15.84
CA ASP A 34 4.18 12.99 17.25
C ASP A 34 3.39 11.94 18.08
N ILE A 35 2.06 11.93 17.96
CA ILE A 35 1.21 10.98 18.68
C ILE A 35 1.51 9.54 18.27
N ALA A 36 1.77 9.32 16.97
CA ALA A 36 2.13 8.01 16.45
C ALA A 36 3.52 7.56 16.91
N GLY A 37 4.50 8.47 16.88
CA GLY A 37 5.85 8.25 17.40
C GLY A 37 5.81 7.84 18.87
N ASP A 38 5.11 8.60 19.71
CA ASP A 38 4.90 8.28 21.13
C ASP A 38 4.25 6.91 21.36
N TYR A 39 3.30 6.52 20.51
CA TYR A 39 2.64 5.22 20.60
C TYR A 39 3.61 4.08 20.27
N LEU A 40 4.39 4.24 19.20
CA LEU A 40 5.33 3.24 18.72
C LEU A 40 6.57 3.14 19.61
N GLU A 41 7.09 4.25 20.13
CA GLU A 41 8.20 4.29 21.09
C GLU A 41 7.84 3.47 22.34
N ARG A 42 6.66 3.72 22.94
CA ARG A 42 6.19 2.94 24.09
C ARG A 42 6.01 1.45 23.76
N LEU A 43 5.68 1.11 22.52
CA LEU A 43 5.58 -0.28 22.09
C LEU A 43 6.96 -0.93 22.01
N LEU A 44 7.95 -0.24 21.41
CA LEU A 44 9.33 -0.71 21.33
C LEU A 44 9.92 -0.94 22.72
N ASP A 45 9.73 0.02 23.63
CA ASP A 45 10.14 -0.09 25.03
C ASP A 45 9.54 -1.32 25.73
N LEU A 46 8.25 -1.57 25.52
CA LEU A 46 7.57 -2.71 26.13
C LEU A 46 8.08 -4.06 25.60
N LEU A 47 8.51 -4.08 24.34
CA LEU A 47 9.04 -5.26 23.67
C LEU A 47 10.55 -5.45 23.89
N ASP A 48 11.22 -4.46 24.49
CA ASP A 48 12.68 -4.41 24.63
C ASP A 48 13.39 -4.45 23.25
N TYR A 49 12.85 -3.71 22.28
CA TYR A 49 13.39 -3.63 20.93
C TYR A 49 14.09 -2.29 20.70
N ASP A 50 15.30 -2.35 20.16
CA ASP A 50 15.98 -1.16 19.65
C ASP A 50 15.30 -0.66 18.36
N GLY A 51 15.36 0.65 18.13
CA GLY A 51 14.90 1.27 16.89
C GLY A 51 14.91 2.80 16.97
N ASP A 52 15.33 3.44 15.89
CA ASP A 52 15.28 4.88 15.72
C ASP A 52 13.98 5.24 15.00
N ILE A 53 13.18 6.12 15.60
CA ILE A 53 11.92 6.61 15.01
C ILE A 53 12.16 7.95 14.33
N ASP A 54 11.86 8.02 13.03
CA ASP A 54 11.87 9.24 12.24
C ASP A 54 10.44 9.64 11.84
N LEU A 55 10.14 10.92 11.95
CA LEU A 55 8.84 11.52 11.60
C LEU A 55 9.00 12.47 10.42
N ASP A 56 8.14 12.32 9.42
CA ASP A 56 8.12 13.20 8.24
C ASP A 56 6.68 13.49 7.77
N VAL A 57 6.52 14.48 6.90
CA VAL A 57 5.26 14.82 6.24
C VAL A 57 5.45 14.77 4.73
N GLU A 58 4.84 13.78 4.09
CA GLU A 58 4.93 13.59 2.65
C GLU A 58 3.55 13.43 2.02
N ALA A 59 3.34 14.07 0.87
CA ALA A 59 2.12 13.92 0.05
C ALA A 59 0.80 14.08 0.84
N GLY A 60 0.78 14.98 1.83
CA GLY A 60 -0.40 15.29 2.65
C GLY A 60 -0.76 14.21 3.68
N ARG A 61 0.23 13.46 4.18
CA ARG A 61 0.09 12.52 5.30
C ARG A 61 1.36 12.51 6.16
N ALA A 62 1.21 12.16 7.43
CA ALA A 62 2.33 11.85 8.30
C ALA A 62 2.97 10.50 7.90
N ILE A 63 4.30 10.45 7.94
CA ILE A 63 5.10 9.25 7.74
C ILE A 63 5.86 8.98 9.03
N VAL A 64 5.84 7.73 9.48
CA VAL A 64 6.66 7.26 10.60
C VAL A 64 7.51 6.11 10.10
N SER A 65 8.82 6.23 10.28
CA SER A 65 9.79 5.20 9.92
C SER A 65 10.47 4.70 11.18
N ILE A 66 10.69 3.39 11.28
CA ILE A 66 11.45 2.76 12.37
C ILE A 66 12.60 1.97 11.76
N ASP A 67 13.83 2.35 12.07
CA ASP A 67 15.04 1.72 11.51
C ASP A 67 16.08 1.43 12.60
N GLY A 68 17.21 0.82 12.24
CA GLY A 68 18.38 0.69 13.14
C GLY A 68 18.32 -0.39 14.23
N GLY A 69 17.23 -1.14 14.35
CA GLY A 69 17.06 -2.21 15.34
C GLY A 69 17.19 -3.63 14.78
N ASP A 70 17.86 -4.52 15.52
CA ASP A 70 18.10 -5.92 15.12
C ASP A 70 16.81 -6.76 15.07
N ASP A 71 15.80 -6.39 15.86
CA ASP A 71 14.55 -7.16 16.03
C ASP A 71 13.35 -6.62 15.22
N LEU A 72 13.57 -5.55 14.43
CA LEU A 72 12.51 -4.88 13.68
C LEU A 72 11.84 -5.77 12.62
N GLU A 73 12.56 -6.75 12.08
CA GLU A 73 11.99 -7.74 11.15
C GLU A 73 10.77 -8.48 11.74
N LYS A 74 10.73 -8.66 13.07
CA LYS A 74 9.58 -9.28 13.75
C LYS A 74 8.34 -8.38 13.74
N LEU A 75 8.53 -7.07 13.72
CA LEU A 75 7.45 -6.07 13.62
C LEU A 75 6.96 -5.91 12.17
N VAL A 76 7.76 -6.29 11.19
CA VAL A 76 7.32 -6.44 9.80
C VAL A 76 6.43 -7.68 9.66
N GLY A 77 6.93 -8.82 10.13
CA GLY A 77 6.26 -10.10 10.05
C GLY A 77 6.11 -10.64 8.62
N PRO A 78 5.48 -11.81 8.45
CA PRO A 78 5.40 -12.48 7.15
C PRO A 78 4.70 -11.61 6.10
N ARG A 79 5.43 -11.24 5.04
CA ARG A 79 4.92 -10.37 3.95
C ARG A 79 4.38 -9.02 4.45
N GLY A 80 4.87 -8.50 5.58
CA GLY A 80 4.45 -7.22 6.12
C GLY A 80 3.11 -7.25 6.87
N THR A 81 2.53 -8.42 7.18
CA THR A 81 1.21 -8.48 7.83
C THR A 81 1.19 -7.85 9.22
N VAL A 82 2.31 -7.91 9.95
CA VAL A 82 2.41 -7.30 11.29
C VAL A 82 2.55 -5.79 11.15
N LEU A 83 3.38 -5.32 10.21
CA LEU A 83 3.50 -3.88 9.90
C LEU A 83 2.15 -3.26 9.55
N GLU A 84 1.35 -3.90 8.70
CA GLU A 84 0.03 -3.36 8.35
C GLU A 84 -0.92 -3.35 9.55
N ALA A 85 -0.85 -4.36 10.43
CA ALA A 85 -1.63 -4.36 11.66
C ALA A 85 -1.19 -3.24 12.62
N LEU A 86 0.12 -3.04 12.79
CA LEU A 86 0.67 -1.97 13.61
C LEU A 86 0.32 -0.59 13.08
N GLN A 87 0.34 -0.41 11.75
CA GLN A 87 -0.10 0.83 11.13
C GLN A 87 -1.56 1.15 11.48
N GLU A 88 -2.47 0.17 11.37
CA GLU A 88 -3.87 0.38 11.70
C GLU A 88 -4.09 0.66 13.20
N LEU A 89 -3.37 -0.04 14.09
CA LEU A 89 -3.41 0.24 15.52
C LEU A 89 -2.91 1.66 15.83
N THR A 90 -1.85 2.09 15.17
CA THR A 90 -1.28 3.44 15.32
C THR A 90 -2.26 4.50 14.81
N ARG A 91 -2.89 4.28 13.64
CA ARG A 91 -3.95 5.18 13.13
C ARG A 91 -5.14 5.29 14.08
N LEU A 92 -5.52 4.19 14.74
CA LEU A 92 -6.57 4.21 15.76
C LEU A 92 -6.15 4.97 17.02
N ALA A 93 -4.90 4.84 17.46
CA ALA A 93 -4.36 5.64 18.57
C ALA A 93 -4.38 7.14 18.25
N VAL A 94 -3.90 7.52 17.05
CA VAL A 94 -3.97 8.91 16.57
C VAL A 94 -5.42 9.40 16.48
N GLN A 95 -6.35 8.58 15.97
CA GLN A 95 -7.76 8.94 15.90
C GLN A 95 -8.37 9.14 17.30
N GLN A 96 -7.98 8.32 18.28
CA GLN A 96 -8.49 8.40 19.64
C GLN A 96 -8.12 9.74 20.31
N GLU A 97 -6.94 10.28 20.01
CA GLU A 97 -6.43 11.55 20.56
C GLU A 97 -6.91 12.77 19.76
N THR A 98 -6.92 12.69 18.42
CA THR A 98 -7.25 13.83 17.53
C THR A 98 -8.73 13.91 17.16
N GLY A 99 -9.49 12.82 17.35
CA GLY A 99 -10.87 12.67 16.89
C GLY A 99 -11.02 12.47 15.38
N SER A 100 -9.93 12.53 14.61
CA SER A 100 -9.93 12.46 13.14
C SER A 100 -9.24 11.20 12.64
N ARG A 101 -9.73 10.61 11.54
CA ARG A 101 -9.07 9.45 10.94
C ARG A 101 -7.76 9.90 10.29
N SER A 102 -6.65 9.36 10.78
CA SER A 102 -5.33 9.60 10.22
C SER A 102 -5.11 8.83 8.92
N ARG A 103 -4.39 9.46 7.98
CA ARG A 103 -3.87 8.83 6.75
C ARG A 103 -2.40 8.40 6.89
N LEU A 104 -1.88 8.40 8.12
CA LEU A 104 -0.49 8.10 8.45
C LEU A 104 0.00 6.81 7.80
N MET A 105 1.24 6.82 7.33
CA MET A 105 1.93 5.63 6.84
C MET A 105 3.03 5.24 7.82
N LEU A 106 3.10 3.95 8.12
CA LEU A 106 4.19 3.35 8.88
C LEU A 106 5.09 2.57 7.92
N ASP A 107 6.41 2.76 8.04
CA ASP A 107 7.42 1.90 7.46
C ASP A 107 8.37 1.40 8.56
N ILE A 108 8.84 0.16 8.40
CA ILE A 108 9.75 -0.46 9.37
C ILE A 108 10.85 -1.15 8.58
N ALA A 109 12.11 -0.86 8.93
CA ALA A 109 13.30 -1.45 8.31
C ALA A 109 13.30 -1.36 6.77
N GLY A 110 12.80 -0.26 6.21
CA GLY A 110 12.69 -0.05 4.76
C GLY A 110 11.79 -1.04 4.00
N TRP A 111 10.96 -1.83 4.69
CA TRP A 111 10.21 -2.94 4.12
C TRP A 111 9.41 -2.56 2.88
N ARG A 112 8.76 -1.38 2.87
CA ARG A 112 7.91 -0.97 1.75
C ARG A 112 8.69 -0.74 0.46
N ALA A 113 9.93 -0.25 0.55
CA ALA A 113 10.80 -0.04 -0.60
C ALA A 113 11.29 -1.38 -1.15
N ASP A 114 11.80 -2.24 -0.27
CA ASP A 114 12.31 -3.56 -0.60
C ASP A 114 11.23 -4.44 -1.22
N ARG A 115 10.05 -4.47 -0.60
CA ARG A 115 8.91 -5.24 -1.09
C ARG A 115 8.49 -4.81 -2.49
N ARG A 116 8.56 -3.51 -2.79
CA ARG A 116 8.23 -2.98 -4.11
C ARG A 116 9.23 -3.48 -5.15
N GLU A 117 10.52 -3.52 -4.80
CA GLU A 117 11.56 -4.00 -5.71
C GLU A 117 11.46 -5.50 -5.96
N GLU A 118 11.22 -6.29 -4.91
CA GLU A 118 10.94 -7.73 -5.04
C GLU A 118 9.78 -8.02 -6.02
N LEU A 119 8.69 -7.25 -5.92
CA LEU A 119 7.52 -7.42 -6.77
C LEU A 119 7.77 -7.01 -8.22
N ARG A 120 8.58 -5.97 -8.44
CA ARG A 120 9.01 -5.61 -9.80
C ARG A 120 9.83 -6.73 -10.41
N GLU A 121 10.78 -7.27 -9.67
CA GLU A 121 11.61 -8.37 -10.16
C GLU A 121 10.81 -9.64 -10.41
N LEU A 122 9.86 -9.96 -9.52
CA LEU A 122 8.92 -11.07 -9.69
C LEU A 122 8.09 -10.90 -10.97
N GLY A 123 7.53 -9.70 -11.19
CA GLY A 123 6.74 -9.40 -12.37
C GLY A 123 7.55 -9.55 -13.67
N ARG A 124 8.74 -8.98 -13.71
CA ARG A 124 9.65 -9.04 -14.87
C ARG A 124 10.12 -10.46 -15.17
N SER A 125 10.63 -11.16 -14.18
CA SER A 125 11.16 -12.52 -14.36
C SER A 125 10.06 -13.53 -14.73
N THR A 126 8.85 -13.35 -14.18
CA THR A 126 7.70 -14.18 -14.57
C THR A 126 7.23 -13.86 -15.99
N ALA A 127 7.21 -12.57 -16.39
CA ALA A 127 6.89 -12.15 -17.74
C ALA A 127 7.84 -12.76 -18.78
N GLU A 128 9.16 -12.70 -18.54
CA GLU A 128 10.17 -13.31 -19.41
C GLU A 128 9.99 -14.84 -19.50
N SER A 129 9.67 -15.48 -18.37
CA SER A 129 9.40 -16.92 -18.33
C SER A 129 8.20 -17.29 -19.19
N VAL A 130 7.08 -16.55 -19.06
CA VAL A 130 5.85 -16.76 -19.86
C VAL A 130 6.11 -16.52 -21.35
N LEU A 131 6.88 -15.49 -21.70
CA LEU A 131 7.25 -15.20 -23.09
C LEU A 131 8.06 -16.35 -23.70
N SER A 132 8.97 -16.95 -22.92
CA SER A 132 9.80 -18.06 -23.39
C SER A 132 9.07 -19.40 -23.48
N SER A 133 8.13 -19.66 -22.55
CA SER A 133 7.41 -20.93 -22.46
C SER A 133 6.14 -20.96 -23.31
N GLY A 134 5.52 -19.80 -23.54
CA GLY A 134 4.16 -19.69 -24.10
C GLY A 134 3.06 -20.16 -23.14
N GLU A 135 3.39 -20.42 -21.86
CA GLU A 135 2.44 -20.89 -20.86
C GLU A 135 2.13 -19.81 -19.84
N ARG A 136 0.84 -19.56 -19.59
CA ARG A 136 0.39 -18.60 -18.58
C ARG A 136 0.83 -19.00 -17.17
N VAL A 137 1.17 -18.02 -16.34
CA VAL A 137 1.57 -18.23 -14.93
C VAL A 137 0.64 -17.47 -13.99
N ARG A 138 0.25 -18.13 -12.89
CA ARG A 138 -0.56 -17.53 -11.81
C ARG A 138 0.33 -17.26 -10.61
N LEU A 139 0.38 -16.00 -10.17
CA LEU A 139 1.12 -15.62 -8.98
C LEU A 139 0.32 -15.88 -7.70
N GLN A 140 1.01 -15.74 -6.57
CA GLN A 140 0.37 -15.79 -5.26
C GLN A 140 -0.62 -14.61 -5.09
N PRO A 141 -1.69 -14.77 -4.27
CA PRO A 141 -2.53 -13.65 -3.90
C PRO A 141 -1.72 -12.53 -3.23
N MET A 142 -2.06 -11.29 -3.57
CA MET A 142 -1.35 -10.10 -3.12
C MET A 142 -2.31 -8.90 -3.11
N SER A 143 -2.00 -7.86 -2.33
CA SER A 143 -2.85 -6.68 -2.17
C SER A 143 -3.03 -5.90 -3.48
N PRO A 144 -4.05 -5.03 -3.61
CA PRO A 144 -4.24 -4.21 -4.80
C PRO A 144 -3.00 -3.39 -5.20
N PHE A 145 -2.28 -2.85 -4.22
CA PHE A 145 -1.02 -2.12 -4.45
C PHE A 145 0.06 -3.03 -5.03
N GLU A 146 0.27 -4.19 -4.43
CA GLU A 146 1.26 -5.15 -4.92
C GLU A 146 0.92 -5.64 -6.34
N ARG A 147 -0.36 -5.90 -6.63
CA ARG A 147 -0.81 -6.26 -7.99
C ARG A 147 -0.49 -5.17 -8.98
N LYS A 148 -0.71 -3.89 -8.63
CA LYS A 148 -0.38 -2.76 -9.50
C LYS A 148 1.11 -2.71 -9.82
N VAL A 149 1.98 -2.88 -8.82
CA VAL A 149 3.45 -2.94 -9.03
C VAL A 149 3.83 -4.07 -10.00
N VAL A 150 3.23 -5.25 -9.83
CA VAL A 150 3.48 -6.38 -10.73
C VAL A 150 2.96 -6.12 -12.14
N HIS A 151 1.74 -5.59 -12.29
CA HIS A 151 1.19 -5.23 -13.59
C HIS A 151 2.08 -4.23 -14.34
N ASP A 152 2.56 -3.19 -13.63
CA ASP A 152 3.45 -2.19 -14.20
C ASP A 152 4.79 -2.80 -14.63
N ALA A 153 5.33 -3.74 -13.84
CA ALA A 153 6.55 -4.47 -14.21
C ALA A 153 6.34 -5.39 -15.43
N VAL A 154 5.23 -6.12 -15.50
CA VAL A 154 4.90 -6.98 -16.64
C VAL A 154 4.74 -6.15 -17.92
N ALA A 155 4.10 -4.99 -17.84
CA ALA A 155 3.90 -4.10 -18.99
C ALA A 155 5.21 -3.59 -19.63
N THR A 156 6.35 -3.74 -18.96
CA THR A 156 7.67 -3.40 -19.55
C THR A 156 8.18 -4.46 -20.53
N VAL A 157 7.62 -5.68 -20.50
CA VAL A 157 7.99 -6.79 -21.36
C VAL A 157 6.96 -6.90 -22.49
N LYS A 158 7.42 -6.81 -23.75
CA LYS A 158 6.54 -6.94 -24.93
C LYS A 158 6.19 -8.40 -25.19
N GLY A 159 4.99 -8.66 -25.72
CA GLY A 159 4.54 -10.01 -26.06
C GLY A 159 3.91 -10.76 -24.88
N VAL A 160 3.60 -10.05 -23.79
CA VAL A 160 2.89 -10.59 -22.63
C VAL A 160 1.92 -9.57 -22.06
N THR A 161 0.82 -10.05 -21.48
CA THR A 161 -0.19 -9.25 -20.78
C THR A 161 -0.42 -9.80 -19.38
N SER A 162 -1.08 -9.01 -18.54
CA SER A 162 -1.45 -9.45 -17.20
C SER A 162 -2.86 -9.01 -16.82
N GLU A 163 -3.57 -9.88 -16.10
CA GLU A 163 -4.90 -9.61 -15.56
C GLU A 163 -4.99 -10.02 -14.08
N SER A 164 -5.83 -9.33 -13.31
CA SER A 164 -6.09 -9.67 -11.92
C SER A 164 -7.31 -10.60 -11.80
N GLU A 165 -7.10 -11.88 -11.48
CA GLU A 165 -8.15 -12.89 -11.31
C GLU A 165 -8.50 -13.15 -9.83
N GLY A 166 -9.78 -13.39 -9.56
CA GLY A 166 -10.31 -13.74 -8.23
C GLY A 166 -10.83 -12.54 -7.42
N GLU A 167 -11.26 -12.81 -6.19
CA GLU A 167 -11.79 -11.82 -5.24
C GLU A 167 -10.85 -11.68 -4.04
N ASP A 168 -10.73 -10.46 -3.50
CA ASP A 168 -9.91 -10.21 -2.32
C ASP A 168 -10.45 -11.03 -1.13
N PRO A 169 -9.58 -11.67 -0.32
CA PRO A 169 -8.12 -11.57 -0.28
C PRO A 169 -7.37 -12.58 -1.17
N LYS A 170 -8.08 -13.39 -1.97
CA LYS A 170 -7.49 -14.43 -2.83
C LYS A 170 -7.14 -13.94 -4.23
N ARG A 171 -7.38 -12.66 -4.52
CA ARG A 171 -7.14 -12.03 -5.82
C ARG A 171 -5.64 -11.95 -6.12
N ARG A 172 -5.27 -12.30 -7.35
CA ARG A 172 -3.88 -12.47 -7.80
C ARG A 172 -3.69 -12.00 -9.23
N VAL A 173 -2.43 -11.75 -9.62
CA VAL A 173 -2.07 -11.46 -11.01
C VAL A 173 -1.82 -12.77 -11.77
N VAL A 174 -2.35 -12.84 -12.98
CA VAL A 174 -2.10 -13.88 -13.96
C VAL A 174 -1.47 -13.25 -15.18
N ILE A 175 -0.39 -13.86 -15.69
CA ILE A 175 0.39 -13.34 -16.82
C ILE A 175 0.21 -14.31 -17.99
N PHE A 176 -0.06 -13.76 -19.18
CA PHE A 176 -0.37 -14.49 -20.40
C PHE A 176 0.59 -14.06 -21.53
N PRO A 177 0.97 -14.96 -22.45
CA PRO A 177 1.59 -14.52 -23.71
C PRO A 177 0.55 -13.76 -24.55
N GLU A 178 1.00 -12.74 -25.28
CA GLU A 178 0.20 -12.12 -26.34
C GLU A 178 0.27 -13.00 -27.60
N ASP A 179 -0.87 -13.12 -28.29
CA ASP A 179 -0.97 -13.85 -29.57
C ASP A 179 -0.26 -13.14 -30.74
#